data_AF-A0A8S3IFQ8-F1
#
_entry.id   AF-A0A8S3IFQ8-F1
#
_cell.length_a   1.000
_cell.length_b   1.000
_cell.length_c   1.000
_cell.angle_alpha   90.00
_cell.angle_beta   90.00
_cell.angle_gamma   90.00
#
_symmetry.space_group_name_H-M   'P 1'
#
loop_
_entity.id
_entity.type
_entity.pdbx_description
1 polymer ?
#
loop_
_entity_poly.entity_id
_entity_poly.type
_entity_poly.pdbx_seq_one_letter_code
_entity_poly.pdbx_strand_id
1 'polypeptide(L)'
;EARKTLATNYYGVKLLNDNLIPFLRDHGRVINVASGIGPIVLGYVSKDLQDKYTSTTLTSEQLDCLVEDFVSALESNNLEKSGYTTEFPYLAYGVSKMALIALTRIEAQQYCDARKIFVYSVCPGYCATDINKHGPGARSAELGADSILHVVNTSDHELKNGAFYRDGAELEPICMDEAKIQGFIKLMKHLSASK
;
A
#
# COMPACT_ATOMS: atom_id res chain seq x y z
N GLU A 1 -5.14 -17.54 4.77
CA GLU A 1 -5.43 -16.18 4.25
C GLU A 1 -4.28 -15.19 4.40
N ALA A 2 -3.91 -14.69 5.59
CA ALA A 2 -2.93 -13.60 5.71
C ALA A 2 -1.57 -13.85 5.05
N ARG A 3 -0.96 -15.02 5.30
CA ARG A 3 0.30 -15.41 4.63
C ARG A 3 0.19 -15.41 3.10
N LYS A 4 -0.93 -15.88 2.54
CA LYS A 4 -1.15 -15.90 1.10
C LYS A 4 -1.26 -14.48 0.53
N THR A 5 -2.00 -13.60 1.20
CA THR A 5 -2.13 -12.19 0.81
C THR A 5 -0.78 -11.47 0.83
N LEU A 6 0.02 -11.67 1.88
CA LEU A 6 1.34 -11.05 2.01
C LEU A 6 2.37 -11.64 1.03
N ALA A 7 2.33 -12.96 0.81
CA ALA A 7 3.16 -13.63 -0.17
C ALA A 7 2.97 -13.04 -1.57
N THR A 8 1.73 -12.73 -1.98
CA THR A 8 1.46 -12.12 -3.28
C THR A 8 1.71 -10.61 -3.29
N ASN A 9 1.11 -9.88 -2.36
CA ASN A 9 1.01 -8.42 -2.45
C ASN A 9 2.24 -7.67 -1.96
N TYR A 10 3.05 -8.30 -1.12
CA TYR A 10 4.25 -7.70 -0.55
C TYR A 10 5.50 -8.47 -1.03
N TYR A 11 5.68 -9.71 -0.58
CA TYR A 11 6.89 -10.48 -0.91
C TYR A 11 7.04 -10.76 -2.40
N GLY A 12 5.93 -11.04 -3.11
CA GLY A 12 5.95 -11.27 -4.55
C GLY A 12 6.39 -10.03 -5.33
N VAL A 13 5.91 -8.84 -4.93
CA VAL A 13 6.33 -7.57 -5.53
C VAL A 13 7.77 -7.26 -5.19
N LYS A 14 8.16 -7.39 -3.91
CA LYS A 14 9.54 -7.22 -3.46
C LYS A 14 10.51 -8.10 -4.24
N LEU A 15 10.20 -9.40 -4.37
CA LEU A 15 11.02 -10.35 -5.13
C LEU A 15 11.15 -9.93 -6.60
N LEU A 16 10.05 -9.49 -7.22
CA LEU A 16 10.08 -8.99 -8.59
C LEU A 16 10.99 -7.77 -8.72
N ASN A 17 10.85 -6.80 -7.83
CA ASN A 17 11.61 -5.56 -7.82
C ASN A 17 13.11 -5.82 -7.58
N ASP A 18 13.45 -6.61 -6.57
CA ASP A 18 14.83 -7.01 -6.24
C ASP A 18 15.55 -7.64 -7.44
N ASN A 19 14.82 -8.39 -8.28
CA ASN A 19 15.40 -9.08 -9.43
C ASN A 19 15.32 -8.31 -10.75
N LEU A 20 14.34 -7.42 -10.94
CA LEU A 20 14.12 -6.73 -12.21
C LEU A 20 14.63 -5.29 -12.26
N ILE A 21 14.66 -4.56 -11.14
CA ILE A 21 15.19 -3.18 -11.09
C ILE A 21 16.65 -3.09 -11.58
N PRO A 22 17.56 -4.04 -11.29
CA PRO A 22 18.91 -4.02 -11.83
C PRO A 22 18.98 -4.00 -13.36
N PHE A 23 17.95 -4.49 -14.06
CA PHE A 23 17.90 -4.53 -15.53
C PHE A 23 17.15 -3.35 -16.16
N LEU A 24 16.57 -2.47 -15.35
CA LEU A 24 15.98 -1.24 -15.87
C LEU A 24 17.06 -0.33 -16.43
N ARG A 25 16.73 0.33 -17.55
CA ARG A 25 17.55 1.40 -18.12
C ARG A 25 17.62 2.58 -17.15
N ASP A 26 18.64 3.42 -17.31
CA ASP A 26 18.75 4.69 -16.61
C ASP A 26 17.45 5.50 -16.79
N HIS A 27 17.02 6.18 -15.73
CA HIS A 27 15.74 6.89 -15.65
C HIS A 27 14.50 5.99 -15.77
N GLY A 28 14.65 4.68 -15.55
CA GLY A 28 13.54 3.74 -15.52
C GLY A 28 12.56 4.01 -14.38
N ARG A 29 11.32 3.54 -14.54
CA ARG A 29 10.24 3.69 -13.55
C ARG A 29 9.71 2.34 -13.09
N VAL A 30 9.44 2.25 -11.79
CA VAL A 30 8.65 1.18 -11.17
C VAL A 30 7.39 1.79 -10.60
N ILE A 31 6.23 1.18 -10.89
CA ILE A 31 4.95 1.61 -10.35
C ILE A 31 4.28 0.45 -9.62
N ASN A 32 4.32 0.53 -8.29
CA ASN A 32 3.69 -0.43 -7.40
C ASN A 32 2.20 -0.10 -7.24
N VAL A 33 1.30 -0.98 -7.72
CA VAL A 33 -0.15 -0.78 -7.57
C VAL A 33 -0.57 -1.12 -6.13
N ALA A 34 -0.63 -0.08 -5.30
CA ALA A 34 -0.99 -0.16 -3.89
C ALA A 34 -2.50 0.05 -3.68
N SER A 35 -2.91 0.63 -2.54
CA SER A 35 -4.31 0.88 -2.23
C SER A 35 -4.47 1.93 -1.14
N GLY A 36 -5.53 2.74 -1.23
CA GLY A 36 -5.92 3.67 -0.17
C GLY A 36 -6.26 2.98 1.16
N ILE A 37 -6.47 1.66 1.17
CA ILE A 37 -6.62 0.88 2.40
C ILE A 37 -5.33 0.89 3.23
N GLY A 38 -4.15 1.02 2.61
CA GLY A 38 -2.87 1.07 3.33
C GLY A 38 -2.82 2.23 4.34
N PRO A 39 -2.96 3.50 3.90
CA PRO A 39 -3.04 4.65 4.79
C PRO A 39 -4.19 4.62 5.78
N ILE A 40 -5.32 4.02 5.40
CA ILE A 40 -6.45 3.83 6.33
C ILE A 40 -6.06 2.90 7.47
N VAL A 41 -5.51 1.71 7.17
CA VAL A 41 -5.06 0.76 8.21
C VAL A 41 -3.95 1.36 9.06
N LEU A 42 -3.04 2.12 8.47
CA LEU A 42 -2.01 2.83 9.21
C LEU A 42 -2.61 3.78 10.27
N GLY A 43 -3.74 4.44 9.96
CA GLY A 43 -4.47 5.25 10.94
C GLY A 43 -5.07 4.48 12.13
N TYR A 44 -5.19 3.14 12.03
CA TYR A 44 -5.76 2.28 13.08
C TYR A 44 -4.73 1.39 13.80
N VAL A 45 -3.46 1.47 13.44
CA VAL A 45 -2.41 0.82 14.23
C VAL A 45 -1.89 1.76 15.31
N SER A 46 -1.17 1.22 16.28
CA SER A 46 -0.55 1.98 17.38
C SER A 46 0.37 3.07 16.85
N LYS A 47 0.58 4.13 17.65
CA LYS A 47 1.51 5.20 17.31
C LYS A 47 2.93 4.68 17.00
N ASP A 48 3.39 3.68 17.74
CA ASP A 48 4.67 3.00 17.50
C ASP A 48 4.73 2.37 16.10
N LEU A 49 3.69 1.64 15.67
CA LEU A 49 3.63 1.09 14.33
C LEU A 49 3.51 2.18 13.27
N GLN A 50 2.73 3.25 13.52
CA GLN A 50 2.67 4.40 12.64
C GLN A 50 4.06 5.00 12.40
N ASP A 51 4.82 5.22 13.47
CA ASP A 51 6.16 5.79 13.41
C ASP A 51 7.14 4.87 12.68
N LYS A 52 7.08 3.56 12.93
CA LYS A 52 7.92 2.57 12.25
C LYS A 52 7.63 2.52 10.74
N TYR A 53 6.37 2.39 10.35
CA TYR A 53 6.00 2.31 8.94
C TYR A 53 6.24 3.62 8.18
N THR A 54 6.19 4.79 8.84
CA THR A 54 6.44 6.10 8.21
C THR A 54 7.87 6.59 8.33
N SER A 55 8.74 5.87 9.04
CA SER A 55 10.14 6.22 9.20
C SER A 55 10.85 6.35 7.86
N THR A 56 11.62 7.44 7.71
CA THR A 56 12.46 7.69 6.52
C THR A 56 13.75 6.86 6.52
N THR A 57 14.05 6.17 7.62
CA THR A 57 15.24 5.33 7.78
C THR A 57 14.90 3.85 7.93
N LEU A 58 13.64 3.47 7.67
CA LEU A 58 13.22 2.07 7.69
C LEU A 58 13.97 1.30 6.60
N THR A 59 14.60 0.18 6.95
CA THR A 59 15.25 -0.69 5.96
C THR A 59 14.30 -1.77 5.44
N SER A 60 14.67 -2.38 4.31
CA SER A 60 13.89 -3.50 3.75
C SER A 60 13.75 -4.65 4.75
N GLU A 61 14.83 -4.99 5.47
CA GLU A 61 14.85 -6.06 6.46
C GLU A 61 13.97 -5.74 7.67
N GLN A 62 13.98 -4.48 8.12
CA GLN A 62 13.10 -4.04 9.20
C GLN A 62 11.63 -4.08 8.78
N LEU A 63 11.34 -3.74 7.53
CA LEU A 63 9.98 -3.87 6.98
C LEU A 63 9.54 -5.34 6.89
N ASP A 64 10.43 -6.26 6.49
CA ASP A 64 10.16 -7.70 6.51
C ASP A 64 9.86 -8.19 7.94
N CYS A 65 10.63 -7.74 8.95
CA CYS A 65 10.33 -8.03 10.35
C CYS A 65 8.94 -7.52 10.78
N LEU A 66 8.56 -6.29 10.41
CA LEU A 66 7.23 -5.75 10.73
C LEU A 66 6.10 -6.58 10.14
N VAL A 67 6.29 -7.10 8.92
CA VAL A 67 5.32 -7.95 8.24
C VAL A 67 5.23 -9.32 8.91
N GLU A 68 6.35 -9.94 9.28
CA GLU A 68 6.33 -11.21 10.02
C GLU A 68 5.80 -11.08 11.45
N ASP A 69 6.06 -9.96 12.13
CA ASP A 69 5.49 -9.65 13.44
C ASP A 69 3.96 -9.58 13.37
N PHE A 70 3.41 -8.98 12.31
CA PHE A 70 1.97 -8.97 12.07
C PHE A 70 1.41 -10.40 11.88
N VAL A 71 2.07 -11.24 11.08
CA VAL A 71 1.64 -12.62 10.88
C VAL A 71 1.69 -13.42 12.18
N SER A 72 2.77 -13.25 12.95
CA SER A 72 2.94 -13.91 14.25
C SER A 72 1.87 -13.46 15.26
N ALA A 73 1.54 -12.16 15.27
CA ALA A 73 0.46 -11.61 16.09
C ALA A 73 -0.91 -12.14 15.70
N LEU A 74 -1.19 -12.33 14.41
CA LEU A 74 -2.40 -13.00 13.93
C LEU A 74 -2.48 -14.45 14.39
N GLU A 75 -1.42 -15.23 14.18
CA GLU A 75 -1.38 -16.67 14.48
C GLU A 75 -1.46 -16.95 15.99
N SER A 76 -0.93 -16.03 16.81
CA SER A 76 -0.97 -16.12 18.27
C SER A 76 -2.17 -15.42 18.90
N ASN A 77 -3.13 -14.93 18.10
CA ASN A 77 -4.31 -14.17 18.55
C ASN A 77 -3.97 -12.99 19.48
N ASN A 78 -2.93 -12.22 19.11
CA ASN A 78 -2.34 -11.16 19.92
C ASN A 78 -2.29 -9.79 19.22
N LEU A 79 -3.11 -9.60 18.17
CA LEU A 79 -3.14 -8.38 17.34
C LEU A 79 -3.17 -7.08 18.16
N GLU A 80 -4.12 -6.94 19.10
CA GLU A 80 -4.30 -5.71 19.88
C GLU A 80 -3.08 -5.38 20.73
N LYS A 81 -2.49 -6.38 21.40
CA LYS A 81 -1.27 -6.18 22.20
C LYS A 81 -0.06 -5.87 21.33
N SER A 82 -0.05 -6.36 20.10
CA SER A 82 0.96 -6.02 19.08
C SER A 82 0.68 -4.68 18.38
N GLY A 83 -0.35 -3.95 18.78
CA GLY A 83 -0.66 -2.61 18.27
C GLY A 83 -1.49 -2.58 16.99
N TYR A 84 -2.04 -3.71 16.54
CA TYR A 84 -2.92 -3.76 15.38
C TYR A 84 -4.39 -3.72 15.79
N THR A 85 -5.23 -3.09 14.97
CA THR A 85 -6.69 -3.11 15.15
C THR A 85 -7.28 -4.47 14.85
N THR A 86 -8.30 -4.88 15.61
CA THR A 86 -9.17 -6.04 15.36
C THR A 86 -10.46 -5.66 14.63
N GLU A 87 -10.75 -4.36 14.52
CA GLU A 87 -12.02 -3.82 14.04
C GLU A 87 -12.08 -3.61 12.52
N PHE A 88 -10.92 -3.70 11.85
CA PHE A 88 -10.82 -3.43 10.42
C PHE A 88 -11.04 -4.70 9.57
N PRO A 89 -12.09 -4.74 8.73
CA PRO A 89 -12.30 -5.86 7.83
C PRO A 89 -11.16 -5.91 6.81
N TYR A 90 -10.66 -7.11 6.48
CA TYR A 90 -9.55 -7.30 5.53
C TYR A 90 -8.19 -6.74 6.00
N LEU A 91 -7.93 -6.71 7.30
CA LEU A 91 -6.68 -6.23 7.89
C LEU A 91 -5.42 -6.73 7.17
N ALA A 92 -5.32 -8.02 6.85
CA ALA A 92 -4.15 -8.56 6.14
C ALA A 92 -3.93 -7.96 4.74
N TYR A 93 -5.01 -7.62 4.02
CA TYR A 93 -4.90 -6.89 2.76
C TYR A 93 -4.41 -5.47 3.00
N GLY A 94 -4.96 -4.77 3.99
CA GLY A 94 -4.52 -3.43 4.34
C GLY A 94 -3.06 -3.36 4.79
N VAL A 95 -2.62 -4.28 5.65
CA VAL A 95 -1.21 -4.40 6.05
C VAL A 95 -0.32 -4.70 4.84
N SER A 96 -0.74 -5.57 3.91
CA SER A 96 0.05 -5.83 2.70
C SER A 96 0.24 -4.57 1.83
N LYS A 97 -0.78 -3.71 1.75
CA LYS A 97 -0.70 -2.47 0.97
C LYS A 97 0.00 -1.34 1.72
N MET A 98 -0.11 -1.31 3.06
CA MET A 98 0.67 -0.45 3.94
C MET A 98 2.17 -0.75 3.81
N ALA A 99 2.55 -2.04 3.85
CA ALA A 99 3.92 -2.49 3.65
C ALA A 99 4.42 -2.18 2.23
N LEU A 100 3.61 -2.38 1.18
CA LEU A 100 3.99 -2.04 -0.19
C LEU A 100 4.26 -0.53 -0.39
N ILE A 101 3.51 0.34 0.28
CA ILE A 101 3.77 1.79 0.25
C ILE A 101 5.08 2.12 0.98
N ALA A 102 5.37 1.46 2.10
CA ALA A 102 6.65 1.61 2.79
C ALA A 102 7.82 1.10 1.92
N LEU A 103 7.68 -0.07 1.29
CA LEU A 103 8.67 -0.65 0.37
C LEU A 103 9.00 0.31 -0.78
N THR A 104 7.97 0.95 -1.35
CA THR A 104 8.15 1.95 -2.42
C THR A 104 9.07 3.09 -1.99
N ARG A 105 8.95 3.58 -0.75
CA ARG A 105 9.86 4.61 -0.21
C ARG A 105 11.28 4.09 -0.05
N ILE A 106 11.43 2.87 0.44
CA ILE A 106 12.73 2.22 0.66
C ILE A 106 13.44 2.03 -0.68
N GLU A 107 12.77 1.44 -1.65
CA GLU A 107 13.31 1.20 -3.00
C GLU A 107 13.63 2.52 -3.72
N ALA A 108 12.79 3.55 -3.56
CA ALA A 108 13.07 4.87 -4.11
C ALA A 108 14.38 5.46 -3.56
N GLN A 109 14.70 5.26 -2.28
CA GLN A 109 15.97 5.69 -1.69
C GLN A 109 17.14 4.80 -2.12
N GLN A 110 16.91 3.49 -2.21
CA GLN A 110 17.93 2.51 -2.59
C GLN A 110 18.40 2.70 -4.04
N TYR A 111 17.50 3.06 -4.95
CA TYR A 111 17.77 3.14 -6.39
C TYR A 111 17.79 4.59 -6.95
N CYS A 112 17.79 5.62 -6.09
CA CYS A 112 17.97 7.02 -6.52
C CYS A 112 19.43 7.38 -6.84
N ASP A 113 20.28 6.39 -7.11
CA ASP A 113 21.70 6.54 -7.38
C ASP A 113 21.98 7.11 -8.79
N ALA A 114 23.19 6.89 -9.32
CA ALA A 114 23.60 7.38 -10.64
C ALA A 114 22.64 7.01 -11.78
N ARG A 115 21.91 5.89 -11.67
CA ARG A 115 20.95 5.44 -12.69
C ARG A 115 19.60 6.17 -12.60
N LYS A 116 19.34 6.88 -11.49
CA LYS A 116 18.11 7.64 -11.25
C LYS A 116 16.84 6.83 -11.53
N ILE A 117 16.72 5.65 -10.91
CA ILE A 117 15.49 4.88 -11.01
C ILE A 117 14.44 5.52 -10.11
N PHE A 118 13.24 5.68 -10.66
CA PHE A 118 12.10 6.23 -9.93
C PHE A 118 11.15 5.10 -9.53
N VAL A 119 10.69 5.14 -8.29
CA VAL A 119 9.78 4.14 -7.72
C VAL A 119 8.60 4.87 -7.12
N TYR A 120 7.41 4.55 -7.59
CA TYR A 120 6.16 5.17 -7.16
C TYR A 120 5.16 4.12 -6.73
N SER A 121 4.21 4.50 -5.88
CA SER A 121 3.05 3.68 -5.59
C SER A 121 1.77 4.41 -5.96
N VAL A 122 0.77 3.67 -6.43
CA VAL A 122 -0.49 4.27 -6.92
C VAL A 122 -1.70 3.51 -6.40
N CYS A 123 -2.73 4.25 -5.98
CA CYS A 123 -4.05 3.72 -5.73
C CYS A 123 -4.92 3.85 -7.00
N PRO A 124 -5.46 2.75 -7.54
CA PRO A 124 -6.40 2.83 -8.65
C PRO A 124 -7.82 3.27 -8.21
N GLY A 125 -8.06 3.49 -6.91
CA GLY A 125 -9.40 3.70 -6.37
C GLY A 125 -10.23 2.42 -6.28
N TYR A 126 -11.49 2.55 -5.84
CA TYR A 126 -12.42 1.42 -5.71
C TYR A 126 -13.01 1.06 -7.09
N CYS A 127 -12.41 0.08 -7.78
CA CYS A 127 -12.75 -0.26 -9.17
C CYS A 127 -13.67 -1.49 -9.29
N ALA A 128 -14.59 -1.48 -10.25
CA ALA A 128 -15.52 -2.55 -10.58
C ALA A 128 -14.76 -3.69 -11.28
N THR A 129 -14.22 -4.59 -10.45
CA THR A 129 -13.40 -5.74 -10.85
C THR A 129 -13.77 -6.92 -9.97
N ASP A 130 -13.28 -8.12 -10.30
CA ASP A 130 -13.63 -9.35 -9.57
C ASP A 130 -13.26 -9.29 -8.08
N ILE A 131 -12.15 -8.63 -7.71
CA ILE A 131 -11.76 -8.45 -6.29
C ILE A 131 -12.83 -7.69 -5.49
N ASN A 132 -13.53 -6.75 -6.14
CA ASN A 132 -14.61 -5.95 -5.56
C ASN A 132 -16.00 -6.46 -5.97
N LYS A 133 -16.06 -7.62 -6.63
CA LYS A 133 -17.29 -8.25 -7.15
C LYS A 133 -18.18 -7.32 -7.97
N HIS A 134 -17.58 -6.37 -8.69
CA HIS A 134 -18.34 -5.35 -9.44
C HIS A 134 -19.36 -4.60 -8.55
N GLY A 135 -19.00 -4.38 -7.28
CA GLY A 135 -19.89 -3.84 -6.25
C GLY A 135 -20.36 -2.39 -6.49
N PRO A 136 -21.45 -1.97 -5.82
CA PRO A 136 -22.04 -0.65 -6.03
C PRO A 136 -21.10 0.47 -5.58
N GLY A 137 -21.09 1.58 -6.33
CA GLY A 137 -20.22 2.73 -6.08
C GLY A 137 -18.77 2.55 -6.56
N ALA A 138 -18.45 1.40 -7.18
CA ALA A 138 -17.16 1.18 -7.81
C ALA A 138 -17.05 1.95 -9.14
N ARG A 139 -15.88 2.54 -9.38
CA ARG A 139 -15.54 3.19 -10.65
C ARG A 139 -15.11 2.16 -11.69
N SER A 140 -15.05 2.54 -12.97
CA SER A 140 -14.64 1.60 -14.02
C SER A 140 -13.15 1.20 -13.90
N ALA A 141 -12.78 0.07 -14.52
CA ALA A 141 -11.39 -0.37 -14.56
C ALA A 141 -10.51 0.60 -15.35
N GLU A 142 -11.07 1.24 -16.39
CA GLU A 142 -10.41 2.27 -17.20
C GLU A 142 -10.05 3.48 -16.35
N LEU A 143 -10.98 3.99 -15.54
CA LEU A 143 -10.68 5.06 -14.60
C LEU A 143 -9.61 4.62 -13.59
N GLY A 144 -9.63 3.36 -13.14
CA GLY A 144 -8.57 2.78 -12.33
C GLY A 144 -7.20 2.85 -12.99
N ALA A 145 -7.13 2.48 -14.27
CA ALA A 145 -5.92 2.55 -15.08
C ALA A 145 -5.45 4.00 -15.29
N ASP A 146 -6.37 4.96 -15.47
CA ASP A 146 -6.04 6.39 -15.65
C ASP A 146 -5.24 6.95 -14.45
N SER A 147 -5.55 6.52 -13.22
CA SER A 147 -4.78 6.90 -12.03
C SER A 147 -3.31 6.44 -12.12
N ILE A 148 -3.09 5.23 -12.65
CA ILE A 148 -1.76 4.66 -12.86
C ILE A 148 -1.06 5.39 -14.00
N LEU A 149 -1.75 5.58 -15.12
CA LEU A 149 -1.24 6.25 -16.31
C LEU A 149 -0.87 7.71 -16.04
N HIS A 150 -1.52 8.37 -15.09
CA HIS A 150 -1.10 9.70 -14.68
C HIS A 150 0.36 9.69 -14.20
N VAL A 151 0.73 8.79 -13.29
CA VAL A 151 2.13 8.67 -12.83
C VAL A 151 3.06 8.19 -13.94
N VAL A 152 2.60 7.34 -14.86
CA VAL A 152 3.38 6.93 -16.05
C VAL A 152 3.68 8.12 -16.96
N ASN A 153 2.74 9.04 -17.13
CA ASN A 153 2.82 10.11 -18.14
C ASN A 153 3.33 11.45 -17.58
N THR A 154 3.33 11.64 -16.27
CA THR A 154 3.86 12.85 -15.63
C THR A 154 5.39 12.86 -15.63
N SER A 155 6.01 14.03 -15.76
CA SER A 155 7.46 14.17 -15.65
C SER A 155 7.94 13.85 -14.25
N ASP A 156 9.10 13.20 -14.11
CA ASP A 156 9.66 12.87 -12.79
C ASP A 156 10.00 14.13 -11.96
N HIS A 157 10.16 15.29 -12.61
CA HIS A 157 10.36 16.59 -11.93
C HIS A 157 9.10 17.12 -11.24
N GLU A 158 7.93 16.65 -11.65
CA GLU A 158 6.63 17.04 -11.08
C GLU A 158 6.14 16.02 -10.03
N LEU A 159 6.84 14.89 -9.92
CA LEU A 159 6.55 13.83 -8.96
C LEU A 159 7.63 13.76 -7.88
N LYS A 160 7.21 13.32 -6.70
CA LYS A 160 8.09 13.01 -5.59
C LYS A 160 8.41 11.53 -5.61
N ASN A 161 9.69 11.20 -5.85
CA ASN A 161 10.14 9.81 -5.84
C ASN A 161 9.82 9.14 -4.48
N GLY A 162 9.31 7.91 -4.52
CA GLY A 162 8.87 7.16 -3.33
C GLY A 162 7.48 7.52 -2.81
N ALA A 163 6.80 8.51 -3.40
CA ALA A 163 5.48 8.92 -2.93
C ALA A 163 4.34 8.00 -3.42
N PHE A 164 3.17 8.18 -2.80
CA PHE A 164 1.95 7.44 -3.07
C PHE A 164 0.92 8.36 -3.73
N TYR A 165 0.35 7.95 -4.85
CA TYR A 165 -0.53 8.79 -5.66
C TYR A 165 -1.92 8.20 -5.88
N ARG A 166 -2.89 9.07 -6.17
CA ARG A 166 -4.17 8.71 -6.78
C ARG A 166 -4.67 9.86 -7.64
N ASP A 167 -5.06 9.56 -8.88
CA ASP A 167 -5.67 10.52 -9.80
C ASP A 167 -4.83 11.81 -9.93
N GLY A 168 -3.49 11.66 -9.96
CA GLY A 168 -2.52 12.75 -10.06
C GLY A 168 -2.18 13.49 -8.77
N ALA A 169 -2.88 13.22 -7.66
CA ALA A 169 -2.60 13.83 -6.36
C ALA A 169 -1.72 12.92 -5.49
N GLU A 170 -0.69 13.49 -4.85
CA GLU A 170 0.03 12.81 -3.76
C GLU A 170 -0.93 12.58 -2.59
N LEU A 171 -0.89 11.37 -2.03
CA LEU A 171 -1.65 10.97 -0.86
C LEU A 171 -0.70 10.85 0.32
N GLU A 172 -1.09 11.48 1.43
CA GLU A 172 -0.35 11.39 2.67
C GLU A 172 -0.28 9.94 3.19
N PRO A 173 0.81 9.55 3.85
CA PRO A 173 0.97 8.20 4.39
C PRO A 173 -0.14 7.82 5.38
N ILE A 174 -0.68 8.81 6.10
CA ILE A 174 -1.79 8.64 7.03
C ILE A 174 -2.97 9.47 6.53
N CYS A 175 -4.12 8.82 6.32
CA CYS A 175 -5.38 9.51 6.11
C CYS A 175 -6.08 9.62 7.48
N MET A 176 -6.24 10.83 8.04
CA MET A 176 -6.81 11.06 9.38
C MET A 176 -8.21 11.70 9.39
N ASP A 177 -8.95 11.69 8.28
CA ASP A 177 -10.35 12.10 8.33
C ASP A 177 -11.19 10.97 8.95
N GLU A 178 -11.18 10.88 10.28
CA GLU A 178 -11.89 9.83 11.05
C GLU A 178 -13.35 9.69 10.63
N ALA A 179 -14.03 10.79 10.29
CA ALA A 179 -15.42 10.75 9.85
C ALA A 179 -15.59 10.07 8.48
N LYS A 180 -14.74 10.42 7.49
CA LYS A 180 -14.74 9.73 6.19
C LYS A 180 -14.35 8.26 6.31
N ILE A 181 -13.43 7.95 7.22
CA ILE A 181 -12.92 6.60 7.40
C ILE A 181 -13.92 5.72 8.14
N GLN A 182 -14.59 6.22 9.19
CA GLN A 182 -15.70 5.52 9.84
C GLN A 182 -16.86 5.31 8.87
N GLY A 183 -17.15 6.29 8.00
CA GLY A 183 -18.09 6.13 6.89
C GLY A 183 -17.68 5.01 5.93
N PHE A 184 -16.41 4.93 5.55
CA PHE A 184 -15.87 3.89 4.70
C PHE A 184 -15.89 2.50 5.37
N ILE A 185 -15.49 2.39 6.64
CA ILE A 185 -15.55 1.13 7.39
C ILE A 185 -16.99 0.66 7.54
N LYS A 186 -17.93 1.56 7.86
CA LYS A 186 -19.35 1.24 7.94
C LYS A 186 -19.90 0.75 6.60
N LEU A 187 -19.50 1.39 5.49
CA LEU A 187 -19.83 0.94 4.14
C LEU A 187 -19.26 -0.46 3.86
N MET A 188 -17.98 -0.70 4.15
CA MET A 188 -17.34 -2.01 3.92
C MET A 188 -17.91 -3.11 4.83
N LYS A 189 -18.25 -2.81 6.08
CA LYS A 189 -18.97 -3.72 6.99
C LYS A 189 -20.37 -4.03 6.44
N HIS A 190 -21.08 -3.05 5.86
CA HIS A 190 -22.38 -3.28 5.22
C HIS A 190 -22.28 -4.14 3.95
N LEU A 191 -21.32 -3.84 3.06
CA LEU A 191 -21.08 -4.61 1.82
C LEU A 191 -20.60 -6.04 2.08
N SER A 192 -19.95 -6.28 3.22
CA SER A 192 -19.54 -7.63 3.64
C SER A 192 -20.65 -8.40 4.37
N ALA A 193 -21.56 -7.70 5.04
CA ALA A 193 -22.71 -8.26 5.76
C ALA A 193 -23.94 -8.49 4.87
N SER A 194 -24.04 -7.85 3.71
CA SER A 194 -25.07 -8.13 2.69
C SER A 194 -24.80 -9.43 1.89
N LYS A 195 -24.09 -10.39 2.50
CA LYS A 195 -23.82 -11.72 1.99
C LYS A 195 -24.82 -12.72 2.55
#